data_AF-A0A3A3YPA9-F1
#
_entry.id   AF-A0A3A3YPA9-F1
#
_cell.length_a   1.000
_cell.length_b   1.000
_cell.length_c   1.000
_cell.angle_alpha   90.00
_cell.angle_beta   90.00
_cell.angle_gamma   90.00
#
_symmetry.space_group_name_H-M   'P 1'
#
loop_
_entity.id
_entity.type
_entity.pdbx_description
1 polymer ?
#
loop_
_entity_poly.entity_id
_entity_poly.type
_entity_poly.pdbx_seq_one_letter_code
_entity_poly.pdbx_strand_id
1 'polypeptide(L)'
;MSQHEHDSNDNSPTDSRDGHGSASDRNEQGGGRAGAAAASRVTHPQQPGLEELVAPEADLVRGTVVPGDAMPREAVPAESVLGEWELLGAPWAEAAVLGCLLRATPVIARALLDALGEQDWTVPQHRHVAAAARILLERGQPVDPVTVLGQLRRHGSENARTASKDTAVLLLELCEAAPVLGNAEHYARIVLEHSYRRRVQQAAVRLAQAADHLPLHTIAPLLEQERSAVTAAHRRTTAPLDLRNAHP
;
A
#
# COMPACT_ATOMS: atom_id res chain seq x y z
N MET A 1 -17.56 -20.68 63.63
CA MET A 1 -18.18 -19.76 62.65
C MET A 1 -17.63 -20.17 61.31
N SER A 2 -18.12 -21.26 60.71
CA SER A 2 -19.40 -21.40 59.99
C SER A 2 -19.39 -20.66 58.65
N GLN A 3 -19.71 -21.47 57.63
CA GLN A 3 -20.21 -21.18 56.27
C GLN A 3 -19.12 -21.10 55.18
N HIS A 4 -19.04 -22.07 54.24
CA HIS A 4 -19.95 -22.39 53.09
C HIS A 4 -19.73 -21.36 51.95
N GLU A 5 -19.64 -21.66 50.65
CA GLU A 5 -19.95 -22.78 49.74
C GLU A 5 -18.90 -22.77 48.60
N HIS A 6 -18.39 -23.89 48.05
CA HIS A 6 -18.95 -24.71 46.95
C HIS A 6 -19.44 -23.91 45.73
N ASP A 7 -18.81 -24.15 44.56
CA ASP A 7 -19.58 -24.55 43.37
C ASP A 7 -18.67 -25.19 42.31
N SER A 8 -18.98 -26.47 42.08
CA SER A 8 -18.42 -27.35 41.05
C SER A 8 -19.26 -27.18 39.79
N ASN A 9 -18.61 -26.95 38.65
CA ASN A 9 -19.26 -26.87 37.35
C ASN A 9 -19.44 -28.29 36.77
N ASP A 10 -20.66 -28.82 36.86
CA ASP A 10 -21.11 -30.05 36.24
C ASP A 10 -21.98 -29.68 35.02
N ASN A 11 -21.64 -30.15 33.83
CA ASN A 11 -22.52 -30.02 32.68
C ASN A 11 -22.37 -31.23 31.76
N SER A 12 -23.39 -32.08 31.79
CA SER A 12 -23.68 -33.08 30.78
C SER A 12 -25.19 -33.35 30.75
N PRO A 13 -25.72 -33.85 29.61
CA PRO A 13 -26.91 -33.27 28.99
C PRO A 13 -28.15 -34.18 29.09
N THR A 14 -29.33 -33.56 29.10
CA THR A 14 -30.66 -34.13 28.83
C THR A 14 -31.55 -32.95 28.38
N ASP A 15 -32.66 -33.03 27.64
CA ASP A 15 -33.51 -34.11 27.18
C ASP A 15 -34.26 -33.60 25.92
N SER A 16 -34.92 -34.57 25.32
CA SER A 16 -35.55 -34.74 24.04
C SER A 16 -36.99 -34.20 23.95
N ARG A 17 -37.59 -34.40 22.75
CA ARG A 17 -39.02 -34.57 22.42
C ARG A 17 -39.82 -33.29 22.14
N ASP A 18 -40.75 -33.24 21.18
CA ASP A 18 -41.27 -34.22 20.21
C ASP A 18 -42.11 -33.51 19.13
N GLY A 19 -42.12 -34.09 17.92
CA GLY A 19 -43.30 -34.28 17.06
C GLY A 19 -43.82 -33.09 16.22
N HIS A 20 -44.43 -33.28 15.05
CA HIS A 20 -44.82 -34.47 14.31
C HIS A 20 -45.31 -34.07 12.91
N GLY A 21 -45.08 -34.95 11.92
CA GLY A 21 -45.96 -35.21 10.77
C GLY A 21 -45.87 -34.25 9.58
N SER A 22 -46.08 -34.67 8.34
CA SER A 22 -46.14 -35.99 7.69
C SER A 22 -46.43 -35.72 6.20
N ALA A 23 -45.85 -36.58 5.36
CA ALA A 23 -46.37 -37.06 4.07
C ALA A 23 -46.68 -36.07 2.92
N SER A 24 -46.01 -36.26 1.78
CA SER A 24 -46.56 -36.96 0.59
C SER A 24 -45.60 -36.77 -0.60
N ASP A 25 -44.84 -37.77 -1.04
CA ASP A 25 -45.16 -38.92 -1.92
C ASP A 25 -45.51 -38.61 -3.39
N ARG A 26 -44.82 -39.36 -4.28
CA ARG A 26 -45.00 -39.61 -5.74
C ARG A 26 -44.24 -38.67 -6.70
N ASN A 27 -43.15 -39.07 -7.35
CA ASN A 27 -42.91 -40.15 -8.34
C ASN A 27 -43.56 -39.88 -9.71
N GLU A 28 -42.75 -39.73 -10.77
CA GLU A 28 -42.80 -40.61 -11.95
C GLU A 28 -41.80 -40.19 -13.05
N GLN A 29 -41.03 -41.18 -13.50
CA GLN A 29 -40.17 -41.17 -14.68
C GLN A 29 -40.90 -41.86 -15.85
N GLY A 30 -40.74 -41.32 -17.06
CA GLY A 30 -40.45 -42.09 -18.27
C GLY A 30 -41.61 -42.62 -19.13
N GLY A 31 -41.46 -42.47 -20.45
CA GLY A 31 -42.07 -43.35 -21.46
C GLY A 31 -42.89 -42.64 -22.55
N GLY A 32 -42.30 -42.43 -23.73
CA GLY A 32 -42.94 -41.78 -24.88
C GLY A 32 -43.70 -42.70 -25.83
N ARG A 33 -44.33 -42.09 -26.85
CA ARG A 33 -44.20 -42.43 -28.29
C ARG A 33 -45.17 -41.65 -29.19
N ALA A 34 -44.66 -41.38 -30.40
CA ALA A 34 -45.32 -41.28 -31.70
C ALA A 34 -46.11 -40.01 -32.07
N GLY A 35 -45.57 -39.29 -33.06
CA GLY A 35 -46.27 -38.35 -33.92
C GLY A 35 -45.38 -37.98 -35.11
N ALA A 36 -45.55 -38.67 -36.23
CA ALA A 36 -44.79 -38.53 -37.46
C ALA A 36 -45.23 -37.29 -38.28
N ALA A 37 -44.28 -36.62 -38.96
CA ALA A 37 -44.36 -36.29 -40.40
C ALA A 37 -43.23 -35.35 -40.86
N ALA A 38 -42.42 -35.86 -41.79
CA ALA A 38 -41.86 -35.22 -42.99
C ALA A 38 -41.32 -33.77 -42.94
N ALA A 39 -40.00 -33.63 -43.09
CA ALA A 39 -39.39 -32.99 -44.27
C ALA A 39 -37.86 -33.16 -44.25
N SER A 40 -37.30 -33.58 -45.38
CA SER A 40 -35.90 -33.92 -45.58
C SER A 40 -35.03 -32.72 -45.97
N ARG A 41 -33.74 -32.86 -45.64
CA ARG A 41 -32.53 -32.25 -46.23
C ARG A 41 -32.15 -30.82 -45.82
N VAL A 42 -31.25 -30.82 -44.84
CA VAL A 42 -30.20 -29.82 -44.59
C VAL A 42 -29.30 -29.66 -45.81
N THR A 43 -29.20 -28.45 -46.33
CA THR A 43 -28.04 -27.96 -47.10
C THR A 43 -27.90 -26.46 -46.91
N HIS A 44 -26.96 -26.02 -46.06
CA HIS A 44 -26.30 -24.72 -46.20
C HIS A 44 -24.92 -24.70 -45.52
N PRO A 45 -24.00 -23.83 -45.97
CA PRO A 45 -22.64 -24.18 -46.36
C PRO A 45 -21.60 -24.05 -45.25
N GLN A 46 -20.44 -24.69 -45.47
CA GLN A 46 -19.17 -24.51 -44.75
C GLN A 46 -18.94 -23.05 -44.33
N GLN A 47 -18.70 -22.84 -43.03
CA GLN A 47 -17.93 -21.68 -42.58
C GLN A 47 -16.44 -21.92 -42.92
N PRO A 48 -15.76 -21.01 -43.63
CA PRO A 48 -14.33 -21.11 -43.83
C PRO A 48 -13.59 -20.77 -42.53
N GLY A 49 -12.41 -21.38 -42.38
CA GLY A 49 -11.58 -21.33 -41.19
C GLY A 49 -11.13 -19.93 -40.78
N LEU A 50 -10.87 -19.81 -39.48
CA LEU A 50 -10.22 -18.66 -38.86
C LEU A 50 -8.74 -18.64 -39.23
N GLU A 51 -8.41 -18.18 -40.43
CA GLU A 51 -7.07 -17.73 -40.78
C GLU A 51 -7.16 -16.30 -41.36
N GLU A 52 -6.26 -15.46 -40.84
CA GLU A 52 -5.82 -14.18 -41.41
C GLU A 52 -6.65 -12.91 -41.12
N LEU A 53 -6.50 -12.37 -39.90
CA LEU A 53 -6.48 -10.92 -39.69
C LEU A 53 -5.07 -10.52 -39.24
N VAL A 54 -4.18 -10.30 -40.21
CA VAL A 54 -2.89 -9.65 -40.00
C VAL A 54 -3.15 -8.15 -39.86
N ALA A 55 -2.75 -7.57 -38.72
CA ALA A 55 -2.50 -6.14 -38.57
C ALA A 55 -1.10 -5.96 -37.94
N PRO A 56 -0.38 -4.89 -38.30
CA PRO A 56 1.08 -4.92 -38.45
C PRO A 56 1.85 -4.75 -37.13
N GLU A 57 3.06 -5.30 -37.12
CA GLU A 57 4.10 -5.07 -36.13
C GLU A 57 4.31 -3.58 -35.88
N ALA A 58 4.11 -3.16 -34.63
CA ALA A 58 4.77 -2.00 -34.05
C ALA A 58 5.63 -2.49 -32.90
N ASP A 59 6.83 -2.88 -33.28
CA ASP A 59 8.09 -2.92 -32.54
C ASP A 59 8.04 -2.24 -31.15
N LEU A 60 7.57 -2.97 -30.13
CA LEU A 60 7.72 -2.59 -28.73
C LEU A 60 8.97 -3.28 -28.19
N VAL A 61 10.06 -2.53 -28.28
CA VAL A 61 11.40 -2.77 -27.74
C VAL A 61 11.42 -3.74 -26.55
N ARG A 62 12.22 -4.80 -26.73
CA ARG A 62 12.63 -5.79 -25.72
C ARG A 62 13.13 -5.11 -24.44
N GLY A 63 12.25 -4.99 -23.46
CA GLY A 63 12.60 -5.18 -22.06
C GLY A 63 12.20 -6.61 -21.70
N THR A 64 13.13 -7.56 -21.75
CA THR A 64 12.87 -8.90 -21.23
C THR A 64 12.58 -8.79 -19.74
N VAL A 65 11.30 -8.83 -19.36
CA VAL A 65 10.91 -9.30 -18.04
C VAL A 65 11.45 -10.72 -17.97
N VAL A 66 12.50 -10.94 -17.19
CA VAL A 66 12.94 -12.29 -16.86
C VAL A 66 11.79 -12.91 -16.07
N PRO A 67 11.12 -13.98 -16.55
CA PRO A 67 10.12 -14.67 -15.75
C PRO A 67 10.87 -15.62 -14.82
N GLY A 68 11.55 -15.03 -13.82
CA GLY A 68 12.10 -15.73 -12.67
C GLY A 68 11.29 -15.28 -11.47
N ASP A 69 10.52 -16.20 -10.91
CA ASP A 69 9.52 -16.03 -9.86
C ASP A 69 8.24 -15.33 -10.32
N ALA A 70 7.43 -16.06 -11.10
CA ALA A 70 5.99 -15.86 -11.05
C ALA A 70 5.59 -15.93 -9.57
N MET A 71 5.00 -14.85 -9.05
CA MET A 71 4.41 -14.85 -7.72
C MET A 71 3.53 -16.10 -7.57
N PRO A 72 3.65 -16.88 -6.47
CA PRO A 72 2.77 -18.02 -6.24
C PRO A 72 1.33 -17.61 -6.49
N ARG A 73 0.64 -18.42 -7.31
CA ARG A 73 -0.79 -18.22 -7.63
C ARG A 73 -1.71 -18.39 -6.41
N GLU A 74 -1.18 -18.90 -5.30
CA GLU A 74 -1.88 -18.92 -4.03
C GLU A 74 -1.92 -17.52 -3.43
N ALA A 75 -3.14 -17.04 -3.13
CA ALA A 75 -3.35 -15.82 -2.39
C ALA A 75 -2.59 -15.93 -1.06
N VAL A 76 -1.54 -15.13 -0.90
CA VAL A 76 -0.87 -15.00 0.39
C VAL A 76 -1.94 -14.55 1.40
N PRO A 77 -2.19 -15.31 2.48
CA PRO A 77 -3.27 -15.00 3.40
C PRO A 77 -3.06 -13.60 3.97
N ALA A 78 -4.10 -12.77 3.94
CA ALA A 78 -4.02 -11.35 4.29
C ALA A 78 -3.37 -11.11 5.67
N GLU A 79 -3.49 -12.02 6.63
CA GLU A 79 -2.85 -11.87 7.95
C GLU A 79 -1.32 -12.08 7.95
N SER A 80 -0.79 -12.96 7.09
CA SER A 80 0.67 -13.16 6.97
C SER A 80 1.37 -11.95 6.36
N VAL A 81 0.63 -11.29 5.48
CA VAL A 81 0.94 -10.04 4.83
C VAL A 81 0.99 -8.91 5.86
N LEU A 82 0.00 -8.79 6.76
CA LEU A 82 -0.13 -7.64 7.66
C LEU A 82 1.02 -7.47 8.69
N GLY A 83 1.75 -8.53 9.05
CA GLY A 83 2.89 -8.46 9.99
C GLY A 83 4.23 -8.03 9.36
N GLU A 84 4.54 -8.49 8.15
CA GLU A 84 5.70 -8.01 7.37
C GLU A 84 5.46 -6.59 6.84
N TRP A 85 4.18 -6.20 6.71
CA TRP A 85 3.79 -4.94 6.09
C TRP A 85 3.90 -3.73 7.00
N GLU A 86 4.12 -3.92 8.29
CA GLU A 86 4.45 -2.83 9.21
C GLU A 86 5.83 -2.19 8.87
N LEU A 87 6.68 -2.94 8.16
CA LEU A 87 7.96 -2.46 7.61
C LEU A 87 7.83 -1.81 6.21
N LEU A 88 6.64 -1.79 5.57
CA LEU A 88 6.45 -1.07 4.29
C LEU A 88 6.68 0.44 4.41
N GLY A 89 6.72 0.98 5.64
CA GLY A 89 7.12 2.36 5.90
C GLY A 89 8.62 2.62 5.82
N ALA A 90 9.45 1.61 6.11
CA ALA A 90 10.86 1.76 6.46
C ALA A 90 11.11 2.87 7.51
N PRO A 91 10.46 2.80 8.70
CA PRO A 91 10.58 3.85 9.72
C PRO A 91 12.02 4.06 10.21
N TRP A 92 12.84 3.01 10.18
CA TRP A 92 14.28 3.09 10.47
C TRP A 92 15.06 3.91 9.42
N ALA A 93 14.67 3.81 8.14
CA ALA A 93 15.28 4.57 7.06
C ALA A 93 14.84 6.04 7.12
N GLU A 94 13.56 6.29 7.42
CA GLU A 94 13.07 7.64 7.69
C GLU A 94 13.84 8.29 8.84
N ALA A 95 14.04 7.55 9.93
CA ALA A 95 14.82 8.02 11.07
C ALA A 95 16.26 8.39 10.68
N ALA A 96 16.92 7.52 9.90
CA ALA A 96 18.27 7.78 9.38
C ALA A 96 18.31 9.00 8.45
N VAL A 97 17.31 9.20 7.57
CA VAL A 97 17.24 10.40 6.71
C VAL A 97 17.11 11.66 7.56
N LEU A 98 16.23 11.67 8.56
CA LEU A 98 16.07 12.82 9.45
C LEU A 98 17.32 13.08 10.29
N GLY A 99 18.01 12.03 10.74
CA GLY A 99 19.30 12.15 11.38
C GLY A 99 20.36 12.80 10.49
N CYS A 100 20.39 12.41 9.21
CA CYS A 100 21.22 13.07 8.22
C CYS A 100 20.82 14.54 8.03
N LEU A 101 19.52 14.81 7.87
CA LEU A 101 18.97 16.15 7.67
C LEU A 101 19.37 17.13 8.79
N LEU A 102 19.24 16.70 10.06
CA LEU A 102 19.53 17.51 11.25
C LEU A 102 21.01 17.80 11.46
N ARG A 103 21.89 17.10 10.73
CA ARG A 103 23.36 17.21 10.82
C ARG A 103 24.00 17.69 9.52
N ALA A 104 23.21 17.84 8.47
CA ALA A 104 23.65 18.17 7.13
C ALA A 104 23.98 19.67 6.99
N THR A 105 24.75 19.99 5.95
CA THR A 105 24.83 21.36 5.46
C THR A 105 23.46 21.79 4.90
N PRO A 106 23.14 23.10 4.87
CA PRO A 106 21.86 23.58 4.31
C PRO A 106 21.60 23.08 2.87
N VAL A 107 22.67 22.91 2.10
CA VAL A 107 22.63 22.42 0.72
C VAL A 107 22.16 20.97 0.66
N ILE A 108 22.77 20.08 1.46
CA ILE A 108 22.37 18.67 1.53
C ILE A 108 20.96 18.54 2.12
N ALA A 109 20.65 19.32 3.17
CA ALA A 109 19.33 19.32 3.80
C ALA A 109 18.24 19.74 2.80
N ARG A 110 18.50 20.77 1.98
CA ARG A 110 17.60 21.18 0.89
C ARG A 110 17.38 20.06 -0.11
N ALA A 111 18.46 19.46 -0.61
CA ALA A 111 18.36 18.40 -1.60
C ALA A 111 17.59 17.16 -1.08
N LEU A 112 17.76 16.79 0.20
CA LEU A 112 16.97 15.73 0.84
C LEU A 112 15.47 16.07 0.91
N LEU A 113 15.12 17.29 1.30
CA LEU A 113 13.72 17.72 1.36
C LEU A 113 13.10 17.92 -0.02
N ASP A 114 13.87 18.25 -1.05
CA ASP A 114 13.35 18.36 -2.41
C ASP A 114 13.10 16.98 -3.03
N ALA A 115 13.88 15.97 -2.63
CA ALA A 115 13.69 14.58 -3.03
C ALA A 115 12.46 13.92 -2.38
N LEU A 116 12.22 14.20 -1.09
CA LEU A 116 11.18 13.56 -0.29
C LEU A 116 9.98 14.49 -0.04
N GLY A 117 8.82 14.08 -0.53
CA GLY A 117 7.53 14.73 -0.29
C GLY A 117 6.88 14.28 1.01
N GLU A 118 5.82 14.98 1.42
CA GLU A 118 5.10 14.69 2.68
C GLU A 118 4.51 13.28 2.74
N GLN A 119 4.04 12.76 1.60
CA GLN A 119 3.49 11.41 1.44
C GLN A 119 4.53 10.30 1.58
N ASP A 120 5.83 10.61 1.48
CA ASP A 120 6.88 9.61 1.57
C ASP A 120 7.16 9.20 3.02
N TRP A 121 6.76 10.02 3.99
CA TRP A 121 6.85 9.73 5.42
C TRP A 121 5.65 8.93 5.90
N THR A 122 5.90 7.75 6.44
CA THR A 122 4.92 6.89 7.09
C THR A 122 4.72 7.29 8.55
N VAL A 123 5.77 7.64 9.27
CA VAL A 123 5.66 8.01 10.68
C VAL A 123 5.19 9.48 10.78
N PRO A 124 4.03 9.76 11.42
CA PRO A 124 3.50 11.12 11.50
C PRO A 124 4.48 12.11 12.15
N GLN A 125 5.19 11.67 13.19
CA GLN A 125 6.20 12.47 13.88
C GLN A 125 7.36 12.85 12.95
N HIS A 126 7.83 11.91 12.12
CA HIS A 126 8.88 12.19 11.13
C HIS A 126 8.41 13.22 10.10
N ARG A 127 7.17 13.11 9.64
CA ARG A 127 6.56 14.11 8.73
C ARG A 127 6.56 15.51 9.33
N HIS A 128 6.19 15.64 10.61
CA HIS A 128 6.21 16.94 11.30
C HIS A 128 7.62 17.53 11.39
N VAL A 129 8.63 16.70 11.70
CA VAL A 129 10.04 17.12 11.74
C VAL A 129 10.50 17.61 10.36
N ALA A 130 10.22 16.86 9.29
CA ALA A 130 10.56 17.23 7.92
C ALA A 130 9.87 18.55 7.49
N ALA A 131 8.59 18.72 7.83
CA ALA A 131 7.85 19.95 7.55
C ALA A 131 8.44 21.16 8.29
N ALA A 132 8.78 21.01 9.57
CA ALA A 132 9.43 22.08 10.34
C ALA A 132 10.80 22.45 9.76
N ALA A 133 11.60 21.45 9.38
CA ALA A 133 12.89 21.66 8.73
C ALA A 133 12.76 22.41 7.39
N ARG A 134 11.74 22.11 6.58
CA ARG A 134 11.46 22.81 5.32
C ARG A 134 11.23 24.30 5.56
N ILE A 135 10.39 24.64 6.54
CA ILE A 135 10.09 26.02 6.89
C ILE A 135 11.35 26.76 7.36
N LEU A 136 12.20 26.10 8.16
CA LEU A 136 13.46 26.70 8.61
C LEU A 136 14.41 26.98 7.43
N LEU A 137 14.56 26.03 6.52
CA LEU A 137 15.38 26.20 5.31
C LEU A 137 14.88 27.32 4.41
N GLU A 138 13.57 27.46 4.24
CA GLU A 138 12.96 28.56 3.47
C GLU A 138 13.23 29.93 4.11
N ARG A 139 13.36 29.98 5.44
CA ARG A 139 13.71 31.19 6.19
C ARG A 139 15.22 31.42 6.31
N GLY A 140 16.04 30.57 5.69
CA GLY A 140 17.50 30.64 5.83
C GLY A 140 18.01 30.38 7.24
N GLN A 141 17.23 29.67 8.07
CA GLN A 141 17.59 29.30 9.43
C GLN A 141 18.28 27.92 9.48
N PRO A 142 19.16 27.68 10.46
CA PRO A 142 19.80 26.37 10.61
C PRO A 142 18.77 25.26 10.89
N VAL A 143 19.01 24.08 10.33
CA VAL A 143 18.22 22.87 10.59
C VAL A 143 19.01 21.97 11.51
N ASP A 144 18.93 22.25 12.80
CA ASP A 144 19.50 21.46 13.88
C ASP A 144 18.40 21.07 14.88
N PRO A 145 18.63 20.08 15.77
CA PRO A 145 17.62 19.61 16.73
C PRO A 145 17.01 20.73 17.60
N VAL A 146 17.82 21.71 18.02
CA VAL A 146 17.34 22.79 18.90
C VAL A 146 16.45 23.75 18.11
N THR A 147 16.87 24.13 16.92
CA THR A 147 16.10 25.06 16.07
C THR A 147 14.81 24.40 15.57
N VAL A 148 14.86 23.13 15.18
CA VAL A 148 13.67 22.35 14.80
C VAL A 148 12.70 22.21 15.97
N LEU A 149 13.19 21.89 17.17
CA LEU A 149 12.34 21.85 18.37
C LEU A 149 11.69 23.21 18.64
N GLY A 150 12.44 24.30 18.53
CA GLY A 150 11.92 25.67 18.66
C GLY A 150 10.80 25.95 17.65
N GLN A 151 10.98 25.53 16.40
CA GLN A 151 9.98 25.67 15.35
C GLN A 151 8.73 24.81 15.61
N LEU A 152 8.91 23.55 16.01
CA LEU A 152 7.82 22.65 16.38
C LEU A 152 7.02 23.17 17.58
N ARG A 153 7.66 23.80 18.57
CA ARG A 153 6.95 24.39 19.73
C ARG A 153 6.15 25.64 19.36
N ARG A 154 6.61 26.44 18.40
CA ARG A 154 5.91 27.64 17.92
C ARG A 154 4.66 27.31 17.11
N HIS A 155 4.71 26.25 16.32
CA HIS A 155 3.60 25.82 15.44
C HIS A 155 2.76 24.67 16.02
N GLY A 156 3.27 23.98 17.04
CA GLY A 156 2.64 22.81 17.66
C GLY A 156 1.54 23.13 18.68
N SER A 157 1.08 24.38 18.79
CA SER A 157 -0.03 24.76 19.68
C SER A 157 -1.33 24.03 19.39
N GLU A 158 -1.50 23.45 18.20
CA GLU A 158 -2.68 22.66 17.82
C GLU A 158 -2.53 21.15 18.11
N ASN A 159 -1.31 20.64 18.30
CA ASN A 159 -1.03 19.23 18.59
C ASN A 159 -0.08 19.11 19.80
N ALA A 160 -0.65 18.99 21.01
CA ALA A 160 0.08 18.91 22.27
C ALA A 160 1.19 17.84 22.30
N ARG A 161 1.07 16.80 21.45
CA ARG A 161 2.03 15.70 21.32
C ARG A 161 3.30 16.07 20.52
N THR A 162 3.22 17.06 19.64
CA THR A 162 4.33 17.52 18.77
C THR A 162 5.24 18.55 19.46
N ALA A 163 4.80 19.12 20.59
CA ALA A 163 5.57 20.09 21.38
C ALA A 163 6.03 19.53 22.75
N SER A 164 5.91 18.21 22.95
CA SER A 164 6.22 17.53 24.22
C SER A 164 7.74 17.45 24.46
N LYS A 165 8.12 17.20 25.73
CA LYS A 165 9.47 16.76 26.10
C LYS A 165 9.90 15.52 25.31
N ASP A 166 8.94 14.68 24.94
CA ASP A 166 9.15 13.47 24.13
C ASP A 166 9.67 13.82 22.72
N THR A 167 9.29 14.98 22.17
CA THR A 167 9.79 15.45 20.87
C THR A 167 11.27 15.83 20.93
N ALA A 168 11.73 16.37 22.04
CA ALA A 168 13.16 16.66 22.22
C ALA A 168 14.00 15.37 22.27
N VAL A 169 13.47 14.34 22.95
CA VAL A 169 14.11 13.00 22.99
C VAL A 169 14.13 12.38 21.60
N LEU A 170 13.00 12.40 20.88
CA LEU A 170 12.90 11.91 19.51
C LEU A 170 13.96 12.56 18.59
N LEU A 171 14.14 13.87 18.64
CA LEU A 171 15.12 14.55 17.78
C LEU A 171 16.56 14.09 18.04
N LEU A 172 16.88 13.74 19.29
CA LEU A 172 18.19 13.16 19.62
C LEU A 172 18.31 11.72 19.10
N GLU A 173 17.28 10.90 19.29
CA GLU A 173 17.23 9.53 18.74
C GLU A 173 17.37 9.53 17.21
N LEU A 174 16.74 10.48 16.52
CA LEU A 174 16.89 10.65 15.07
C LEU A 174 18.34 10.96 14.69
N CYS A 175 19.04 11.82 15.44
CA CYS A 175 20.44 12.13 15.19
C CYS A 175 21.36 10.90 15.35
N GLU A 176 21.02 10.00 16.28
CA GLU A 176 21.73 8.74 16.53
C GLU A 176 21.39 7.65 15.50
N ALA A 177 20.18 7.67 14.93
CA ALA A 177 19.73 6.73 13.92
C ALA A 177 20.50 6.81 12.59
N ALA A 178 21.27 7.88 12.38
CA ALA A 178 22.13 8.08 11.20
C ALA A 178 23.62 7.93 11.56
N PRO A 179 24.22 6.73 11.41
CA PRO A 179 25.62 6.51 11.76
C PRO A 179 26.58 7.35 10.92
N VAL A 180 26.29 7.45 9.61
CA VAL A 180 27.17 8.10 8.62
C VAL A 180 26.36 9.03 7.71
N LEU A 181 26.68 10.32 7.74
CA LEU A 181 26.01 11.34 6.93
C LEU A 181 26.16 11.11 5.42
N GLY A 182 27.30 10.58 4.98
CA GLY A 182 27.57 10.29 3.57
C GLY A 182 26.64 9.26 2.92
N ASN A 183 25.84 8.54 3.73
CA ASN A 183 24.86 7.57 3.26
C ASN A 183 23.43 8.15 3.13
N ALA A 184 23.25 9.47 3.32
CA ALA A 184 21.95 10.11 3.25
C ALA A 184 21.16 9.79 1.96
N GLU A 185 21.86 9.73 0.82
CA GLU A 185 21.27 9.38 -0.47
C GLU A 185 20.68 7.97 -0.45
N HIS A 186 21.43 7.02 0.10
CA HIS A 186 21.03 5.63 0.19
C HIS A 186 19.78 5.47 1.07
N TYR A 187 19.74 6.14 2.23
CA TYR A 187 18.59 6.11 3.11
C TYR A 187 17.35 6.77 2.46
N ALA A 188 17.53 7.90 1.76
CA ALA A 188 16.44 8.55 1.03
C ALA A 188 15.88 7.65 -0.08
N ARG A 189 16.74 6.89 -0.76
CA ARG A 189 16.32 5.92 -1.79
C ARG A 189 15.48 4.80 -1.20
N ILE A 190 15.85 4.26 -0.04
CA ILE A 190 15.04 3.25 0.67
C ILE A 190 13.64 3.81 0.99
N VAL A 191 13.55 5.03 1.53
CA VAL A 191 12.25 5.67 1.83
C VAL A 191 11.40 5.84 0.57
N LEU A 192 12.00 6.27 -0.55
CA LEU A 192 11.31 6.42 -1.83
C LEU A 192 10.79 5.09 -2.39
N GLU A 193 11.60 4.03 -2.34
CA GLU A 193 11.18 2.69 -2.78
C GLU A 193 9.98 2.18 -1.99
N HIS A 194 10.01 2.37 -0.67
CA HIS A 194 8.92 2.01 0.23
C HIS A 194 7.67 2.87 -0.01
N SER A 195 7.83 4.19 -0.20
CA SER A 195 6.74 5.09 -0.58
C SER A 195 6.08 4.69 -1.90
N TYR A 196 6.87 4.31 -2.89
CA TYR A 196 6.37 3.82 -4.17
C TYR A 196 5.52 2.56 -4.00
N ARG A 197 5.99 1.56 -3.25
CA ARG A 197 5.23 0.35 -2.95
C ARG A 197 3.89 0.66 -2.27
N ARG A 198 3.90 1.54 -1.27
CA ARG A 198 2.67 1.99 -0.60
C ARG A 198 1.72 2.70 -1.56
N ARG A 199 2.24 3.54 -2.48
CA ARG A 199 1.41 4.25 -3.47
C ARG A 199 0.71 3.27 -4.41
N VAL A 200 1.40 2.23 -4.86
CA VAL A 200 0.85 1.15 -5.70
C VAL A 200 -0.24 0.39 -4.95
N GLN A 201 0.02 0.01 -3.69
CA GLN A 201 -0.98 -0.70 -2.87
C GLN A 201 -2.24 0.15 -2.66
N GLN A 202 -2.09 1.43 -2.31
CA GLN A 202 -3.22 2.35 -2.14
C GLN A 202 -4.01 2.51 -3.44
N ALA A 203 -3.33 2.60 -4.59
CA ALA A 203 -3.99 2.64 -5.89
C ALA A 203 -4.79 1.37 -6.16
N ALA A 204 -4.21 0.18 -5.91
CA ALA A 204 -4.87 -1.09 -6.09
C ALA A 204 -6.15 -1.21 -5.25
N VAL A 205 -6.09 -0.84 -3.96
CA VAL A 205 -7.27 -0.85 -3.07
C VAL A 205 -8.36 0.09 -3.58
N ARG A 206 -8.01 1.32 -3.97
CA ARG A 206 -8.99 2.28 -4.50
C ARG A 206 -9.64 1.81 -5.80
N LEU A 207 -8.86 1.20 -6.69
CA LEU A 207 -9.37 0.67 -7.96
C LEU A 207 -10.30 -0.53 -7.74
N ALA A 208 -9.96 -1.42 -6.80
CA ALA A 208 -10.84 -2.52 -6.41
C ALA A 208 -12.17 -1.99 -5.85
N GLN A 209 -12.12 -1.06 -4.89
CA GLN A 209 -13.31 -0.42 -4.34
C GLN A 209 -14.15 0.29 -5.41
N ALA A 210 -13.49 0.95 -6.37
CA ALA A 210 -14.17 1.61 -7.47
C ALA A 210 -14.89 0.62 -8.41
N ALA A 211 -14.28 -0.52 -8.68
CA ALA A 211 -14.89 -1.57 -9.49
C ALA A 211 -16.14 -2.16 -8.84
N ASP A 212 -16.14 -2.30 -7.51
CA ASP A 212 -17.26 -2.89 -6.76
C ASP A 212 -18.41 -1.91 -6.51
N HIS A 213 -18.12 -0.62 -6.34
CA HIS A 213 -19.08 0.33 -5.74
C HIS A 213 -19.36 1.59 -6.56
N LEU A 214 -18.57 1.91 -7.59
CA LEU A 214 -18.74 3.15 -8.34
C LEU A 214 -19.39 2.93 -9.72
N PRO A 215 -20.06 3.95 -10.28
CA PRO A 215 -20.60 3.88 -11.63
C PRO A 215 -19.52 3.60 -12.69
N LEU A 216 -19.83 2.81 -13.73
CA LEU A 216 -18.85 2.41 -14.75
C LEU A 216 -18.10 3.59 -15.41
N HIS A 217 -18.76 4.75 -15.59
CA HIS A 217 -18.15 5.91 -16.21
C HIS A 217 -17.04 6.57 -15.36
N THR A 218 -16.98 6.31 -14.06
CA THR A 218 -15.94 6.87 -13.17
C THR A 218 -14.69 6.00 -13.10
N ILE A 219 -14.78 4.72 -13.50
CA ILE A 219 -13.68 3.75 -13.37
C ILE A 219 -12.50 4.12 -14.28
N ALA A 220 -12.74 4.39 -15.57
CA ALA A 220 -11.67 4.71 -16.51
C ALA A 220 -10.90 6.00 -16.16
N PRO A 221 -11.57 7.13 -15.78
CA PRO A 221 -10.87 8.31 -15.27
C PRO A 221 -10.02 8.04 -14.03
N LEU A 222 -10.53 7.27 -13.06
CA LEU A 222 -9.79 6.95 -11.85
C LEU A 222 -8.56 6.07 -12.14
N LEU A 223 -8.69 5.08 -13.02
CA LEU A 223 -7.57 4.23 -13.45
C LEU A 223 -6.44 5.08 -14.05
N GLU A 224 -6.77 6.01 -14.93
CA GLU A 224 -5.78 6.88 -15.55
C GLU A 224 -5.11 7.81 -14.52
N GLN A 225 -5.89 8.37 -13.59
CA GLN A 225 -5.37 9.17 -12.49
C GLN A 225 -4.39 8.38 -11.62
N GLU A 226 -4.75 7.16 -11.21
CA GLU A 226 -3.91 6.31 -10.37
C GLU A 226 -2.65 5.86 -11.11
N ARG A 227 -2.76 5.49 -12.39
CA ARG A 227 -1.61 5.15 -13.26
C ARG A 227 -0.63 6.32 -13.37
N SER A 228 -1.13 7.52 -13.61
CA SER A 228 -0.31 8.73 -13.70
C SER A 228 0.44 8.99 -12.39
N ALA A 229 -0.25 8.89 -11.26
CA ALA A 229 0.36 9.08 -9.94
C ALA A 229 1.41 8.02 -9.59
N VAL A 230 1.16 6.75 -9.90
CA VAL A 230 2.13 5.65 -9.72
C VAL A 230 3.36 5.87 -10.60
N THR A 231 3.17 6.27 -11.86
CA THR A 231 4.28 6.57 -12.79
C THR A 231 5.12 7.74 -12.28
N ALA A 232 4.48 8.80 -11.76
CA ALA A 232 5.19 9.92 -11.16
C ALA A 232 6.01 9.50 -9.93
N ALA A 233 5.47 8.62 -9.08
CA ALA A 233 6.20 8.07 -7.94
C ALA A 233 7.40 7.22 -8.38
N HIS A 234 7.26 6.37 -9.40
CA HIS A 234 8.35 5.55 -9.94
C HIS A 234 9.49 6.38 -10.53
N ARG A 235 9.19 7.52 -11.18
CA ARG A 235 10.23 8.43 -11.67
C ARG A 235 11.09 9.00 -10.53
N ARG A 236 10.50 9.27 -9.37
CA ARG A 236 11.26 9.77 -8.20
C ARG A 236 12.20 8.71 -7.63
N THR A 237 11.83 7.43 -7.67
CA THR A 237 12.72 6.34 -7.18
C THR A 237 13.92 6.11 -8.10
N THR A 238 13.77 6.38 -9.39
CA THR A 238 14.80 6.14 -10.42
C THR A 238 15.64 7.39 -10.73
N ALA A 239 15.19 8.57 -10.31
CA ALA A 239 15.94 9.81 -10.49
C ALA A 239 17.26 9.78 -9.70
N PRO A 240 18.36 10.30 -10.29
CA PRO A 240 19.61 10.45 -9.57
C PRO A 240 19.43 11.46 -8.43
N LEU A 241 19.84 11.07 -7.22
CA LEU A 241 19.86 11.92 -6.04
C LEU A 241 21.30 12.37 -5.80
N ASP A 242 21.78 13.35 -6.55
CA ASP A 242 23.17 13.78 -6.43
C ASP A 242 23.38 14.71 -5.23
N LEU A 243 23.47 14.11 -4.03
CA LEU A 243 23.79 14.83 -2.80
C LEU A 243 25.30 15.13 -2.67
N ARG A 244 26.13 14.51 -3.52
CA ARG A 244 27.60 14.60 -3.44
C ARG A 244 28.14 15.82 -4.19
N ASN A 245 27.46 16.23 -5.26
CA ASN A 245 27.82 17.40 -6.05
C ASN A 245 26.95 18.63 -5.76
N ALA A 246 26.15 18.58 -4.70
CA ALA A 246 25.36 19.72 -4.25
C ALA A 246 26.33 20.79 -3.70
N HIS A 247 26.75 21.71 -4.57
CA HIS A 247 27.59 22.86 -4.23
C HIS A 247 26.76 23.97 -3.58
N PRO A 248 27.37 24.78 -2.69
CA PRO A 248 26.74 25.92 -2.03
C PRO A 248 26.33 27.03 -3.01
#